data_AF-A0A2H5F1C6-F1
#
_entry.id   AF-A0A2H5F1C6-F1
#
_cell.length_a   1.000
_cell.length_b   1.000
_cell.length_c   1.000
_cell.angle_alpha   90.00
_cell.angle_beta   90.00
_cell.angle_gamma   90.00
#
_symmetry.space_group_name_H-M   'P 1'
#
loop_
_entity.id
_entity.type
_entity.pdbx_description
1 polymer ?
#
loop_
_entity_poly.entity_id
_entity_poly.type
_entity_poly.pdbx_seq_one_letter_code
_entity_poly.pdbx_strand_id
1 'polypeptide(L)'
;MEVQMSLAEPISRDPALDGLSPILVADADLIRDAVTEAGVSGWSYFFPYLHFFSHLTGRDRILFETVGGSILVYRLTRKAGKPRMSLLVPPFPFSAEALSHAGARMAAMNGDRRLRIQRVPEKVAPQIAREGFRLRLNATEYIYDAEAVTRMAGGPYASLRRKVGHYNGADLTVRPYGPEDRDECKALLAAWRKRLGERGVKIGPYRTYTRRCLEGSGISPEILRGEVIRVDGAVAAFTFGGPINATMSSMFITVSDHDQPGLAYLQRQRFIAGNEGATPLFNDFCDSKRPGIAQMKRSFRPVSMHPLFNAVRG
;
A
#
# COMPACT_ATOMS: atom_id res chain seq x y z
N MET A 1 -25.30 -20.57 9.63
CA MET A 1 -24.11 -21.17 10.28
C MET A 1 -23.17 -20.02 10.61
N GLU A 2 -23.28 -19.51 11.84
CA GLU A 2 -22.52 -18.37 12.34
C GLU A 2 -21.03 -18.70 12.37
N VAL A 3 -20.23 -17.90 11.68
CA VAL A 3 -18.77 -17.98 11.80
C VAL A 3 -18.41 -17.25 13.09
N GLN A 4 -18.21 -18.02 14.16
CA GLN A 4 -17.53 -17.54 15.36
C GLN A 4 -16.17 -16.95 14.95
N MET A 5 -16.06 -15.64 15.01
CA MET A 5 -14.79 -14.93 14.99
C MET A 5 -13.97 -15.43 16.19
N SER A 6 -12.99 -16.28 15.89
CA SER A 6 -11.95 -16.66 16.86
C SER A 6 -11.32 -15.38 17.40
N LEU A 7 -11.63 -15.08 18.66
CA LEU A 7 -10.99 -14.05 19.46
C LEU A 7 -9.48 -14.30 19.41
N ALA A 8 -8.74 -13.29 18.93
CA ALA A 8 -7.29 -13.30 18.97
C ALA A 8 -6.80 -13.69 20.36
N GLU A 9 -5.78 -14.55 20.46
CA GLU A 9 -5.10 -14.82 21.73
C GLU A 9 -4.89 -13.48 22.47
N PRO A 10 -5.28 -13.39 23.75
CA PRO A 10 -5.09 -12.19 24.51
C PRO A 10 -3.60 -11.88 24.48
N ILE A 11 -3.27 -10.73 23.89
CA ILE A 11 -1.96 -10.15 24.10
C ILE A 11 -1.84 -10.04 25.62
N SER A 12 -0.81 -10.69 26.19
CA SER A 12 -0.33 -10.40 27.53
C SER A 12 -0.50 -8.91 27.81
N ARG A 13 -1.11 -8.54 28.95
CA ARG A 13 -1.29 -7.14 29.38
C ARG A 13 0.08 -6.48 29.57
N ASP A 14 0.73 -6.15 28.46
CA ASP A 14 1.97 -5.41 28.40
C ASP A 14 1.58 -3.93 28.44
N PRO A 15 1.95 -3.18 29.49
CA PRO A 15 1.58 -1.77 29.63
C PRO A 15 2.00 -0.92 28.42
N ALA A 16 3.03 -1.32 27.67
CA ALA A 16 3.44 -0.62 26.46
C ALA A 16 2.42 -0.73 25.31
N LEU A 17 1.35 -1.51 25.46
CA LEU A 17 0.23 -1.63 24.53
C LEU A 17 -1.03 -0.90 24.98
N ASP A 18 -1.03 -0.37 26.22
CA ASP A 18 -2.16 0.39 26.73
C ASP A 18 -2.41 1.64 25.87
N GLY A 19 -3.67 1.83 25.50
CA GLY A 19 -4.13 2.92 24.65
C GLY A 19 -3.93 2.71 23.14
N LEU A 20 -3.31 1.60 22.71
CA LEU A 20 -3.11 1.31 21.29
C LEU A 20 -4.30 0.56 20.69
N SER A 21 -4.76 0.96 19.51
CA SER A 21 -5.89 0.33 18.81
C SER A 21 -5.53 -0.08 17.37
N PRO A 22 -6.24 -1.05 16.76
CA PRO A 22 -6.19 -1.23 15.32
C PRO A 22 -6.85 -0.03 14.62
N ILE A 23 -6.40 0.26 13.40
CA ILE A 23 -6.98 1.31 12.54
C ILE A 23 -8.30 0.79 11.95
N LEU A 24 -9.43 1.39 12.32
CA LEU A 24 -10.78 1.07 11.87
C LEU A 24 -11.20 1.91 10.64
N VAL A 25 -12.31 1.55 10.01
CA VAL A 25 -12.90 2.35 8.92
C VAL A 25 -13.30 3.75 9.41
N ALA A 26 -13.80 3.85 10.65
CA ALA A 26 -14.18 5.13 11.27
C ALA A 26 -13.00 6.09 11.47
N ASP A 27 -11.75 5.61 11.43
CA ASP A 27 -10.54 6.44 11.57
C ASP A 27 -10.10 7.05 10.23
N ALA A 28 -10.85 6.81 9.14
CA ALA A 28 -10.45 7.23 7.79
C ALA A 28 -10.20 8.73 7.66
N ASP A 29 -11.13 9.55 8.15
CA ASP A 29 -11.02 11.00 8.03
C ASP A 29 -9.88 11.55 8.89
N LEU A 30 -9.79 11.11 10.15
CA LEU A 30 -8.67 11.44 11.04
C LEU A 30 -7.31 11.17 10.39
N ILE A 31 -7.13 9.98 9.80
CA ILE A 31 -5.87 9.60 9.16
C ILE A 31 -5.61 10.39 7.88
N ARG A 32 -6.63 10.60 7.05
CA ARG A 32 -6.49 11.33 5.78
C ARG A 32 -6.19 12.82 6.01
N ASP A 33 -6.78 13.41 7.04
CA ASP A 33 -6.52 14.80 7.44
C ASP A 33 -5.08 14.94 7.92
N ALA A 34 -4.62 14.05 8.80
CA ALA A 34 -3.24 14.04 9.28
C ALA A 34 -2.22 13.80 8.13
N VAL A 35 -2.56 12.96 7.14
CA VAL A 35 -1.73 12.75 5.94
C VAL A 35 -1.67 14.01 5.08
N THR A 36 -2.79 14.70 4.93
CA THR A 36 -2.88 15.96 4.17
C THR A 36 -2.09 17.07 4.85
N GLU A 37 -2.26 17.25 6.16
CA GLU A 37 -1.51 18.22 6.96
C GLU A 37 0.00 17.95 6.94
N ALA A 38 0.40 16.67 7.06
CA ALA A 38 1.80 16.29 6.94
C ALA A 38 2.37 16.47 5.51
N GLY A 39 1.49 16.62 4.51
CA GLY A 39 1.84 16.72 3.11
C GLY A 39 2.66 15.54 2.60
N VAL A 40 2.42 14.33 3.12
CA VAL A 40 3.11 13.08 2.74
C VAL A 40 2.33 12.34 1.65
N SER A 41 3.05 11.70 0.74
CA SER A 41 2.47 11.05 -0.46
C SER A 41 3.00 9.64 -0.73
N GLY A 42 3.75 9.06 0.21
CA GLY A 42 4.23 7.68 0.11
C GLY A 42 3.08 6.69 0.26
N TRP A 43 3.11 5.57 -0.48
CA TRP A 43 2.04 4.56 -0.42
C TRP A 43 1.81 3.99 0.98
N SER A 44 2.80 4.07 1.87
CA SER A 44 2.69 3.63 3.26
C SER A 44 1.70 4.43 4.09
N TYR A 45 1.26 5.60 3.60
CA TYR A 45 0.26 6.47 4.21
C TYR A 45 -1.14 6.28 3.59
N PHE A 46 -1.28 5.41 2.59
CA PHE A 46 -2.59 5.12 2.00
C PHE A 46 -3.49 4.45 3.05
N PHE A 47 -4.61 5.09 3.39
CA PHE A 47 -5.48 4.64 4.49
C PHE A 47 -5.91 3.17 4.37
N PRO A 48 -6.41 2.67 3.22
CA PRO A 48 -6.77 1.25 3.07
C PRO A 48 -5.61 0.31 3.36
N TYR A 49 -4.38 0.68 2.99
CA TYR A 49 -3.20 -0.12 3.33
C TYR A 49 -3.00 -0.22 4.84
N LEU A 50 -3.08 0.91 5.55
CA LEU A 50 -2.92 0.98 7.01
C LEU A 50 -4.03 0.19 7.73
N HIS A 51 -5.29 0.39 7.32
CA HIS A 51 -6.45 -0.32 7.85
C HIS A 51 -6.36 -1.84 7.64
N PHE A 52 -6.05 -2.32 6.43
CA PHE A 52 -5.94 -3.76 6.22
C PHE A 52 -4.73 -4.37 6.93
N PHE A 53 -3.65 -3.59 7.13
CA PHE A 53 -2.48 -4.06 7.84
C PHE A 53 -2.70 -4.16 9.35
N SER A 54 -3.44 -3.22 9.95
CA SER A 54 -3.80 -3.27 11.39
C SER A 54 -4.59 -4.51 11.76
N HIS A 55 -5.39 -5.00 10.83
CA HIS A 55 -6.23 -6.17 11.03
C HIS A 55 -5.53 -7.49 10.70
N LEU A 56 -4.25 -7.52 10.31
CA LEU A 56 -3.58 -8.80 10.08
C LEU A 56 -3.51 -9.60 11.38
N THR A 57 -3.83 -10.89 11.30
CA THR A 57 -3.71 -11.81 12.42
C THR A 57 -2.36 -12.52 12.36
N GLY A 58 -1.78 -12.81 13.53
CA GLY A 58 -0.53 -13.55 13.67
C GLY A 58 0.62 -12.74 14.28
N ARG A 59 1.84 -12.95 13.75
CA ARG A 59 3.10 -12.43 14.34
C ARG A 59 3.32 -10.94 14.15
N ASP A 60 2.66 -10.35 13.15
CA ASP A 60 2.79 -8.94 12.80
C ASP A 60 1.44 -8.25 13.01
N ARG A 61 1.44 -7.16 13.77
CA ARG A 61 0.26 -6.32 13.98
C ARG A 61 0.63 -4.85 13.80
N ILE A 62 -0.30 -4.07 13.26
CA ILE A 62 -0.20 -2.61 13.28
C ILE A 62 -1.20 -2.08 14.29
N LEU A 63 -0.73 -1.20 15.17
CA LEU A 63 -1.57 -0.47 16.09
C LEU A 63 -1.24 1.02 16.00
N PHE A 64 -2.17 1.88 16.37
CA PHE A 64 -1.95 3.31 16.38
C PHE A 64 -2.46 3.97 17.66
N GLU A 65 -1.97 5.20 17.88
CA GLU A 65 -2.48 6.16 18.87
C GLU A 65 -2.28 7.58 18.33
N THR A 66 -2.90 8.56 18.98
CA THR A 66 -2.70 9.99 18.70
C THR A 66 -2.02 10.67 19.88
N VAL A 67 -0.98 11.45 19.62
CA VAL A 67 -0.20 12.18 20.65
C VAL A 67 0.11 13.57 20.14
N GLY A 68 -0.34 14.60 20.86
CA GLY A 68 -0.09 16.00 20.49
C GLY A 68 -0.52 16.33 19.06
N GLY A 69 -1.67 15.81 18.62
CA GLY A 69 -2.19 15.97 17.25
C GLY A 69 -1.50 15.10 16.18
N SER A 70 -0.42 14.40 16.52
CA SER A 70 0.29 13.52 15.59
C SER A 70 -0.22 12.08 15.68
N ILE A 71 -0.35 11.40 14.55
CA ILE A 71 -0.64 9.97 14.49
C ILE A 71 0.66 9.17 14.58
N LEU A 72 0.70 8.21 15.50
CA LEU A 72 1.79 7.26 15.68
C LEU A 72 1.32 5.87 15.24
N VAL A 73 1.97 5.30 14.23
CA VAL A 73 1.63 3.96 13.72
C VAL A 73 2.76 2.99 14.05
N TYR A 74 2.50 2.08 14.97
CA TYR A 74 3.45 1.06 15.42
C TYR A 74 3.29 -0.23 14.64
N ARG A 75 4.41 -0.87 14.34
CA ARG A 75 4.48 -2.27 13.93
C ARG A 75 5.03 -3.11 15.07
N LEU A 76 4.18 -4.01 15.54
CA LEU A 76 4.55 -5.09 16.45
C LEU A 76 4.92 -6.32 15.64
N THR A 77 6.03 -6.93 16.00
CA THR A 77 6.49 -8.21 15.44
C THR A 77 6.89 -9.16 16.57
N ARG A 78 6.81 -10.47 16.37
CA ARG A 78 7.39 -11.45 17.30
C ARG A 78 8.68 -12.03 16.74
N LYS A 79 9.79 -11.85 17.46
CA LYS A 79 11.11 -12.44 17.11
C LYS A 79 11.62 -13.28 18.28
N ALA A 80 11.87 -14.57 18.02
CA ALA A 80 12.29 -15.54 19.05
C ALA A 80 11.38 -15.52 20.29
N GLY A 81 10.06 -15.51 20.08
CA GLY A 81 9.05 -15.47 21.14
C GLY A 81 8.79 -14.08 21.75
N LYS A 82 9.76 -13.15 21.68
CA LYS A 82 9.64 -11.82 22.29
C LYS A 82 8.97 -10.80 21.34
N PRO A 83 8.04 -9.97 21.85
CA PRO A 83 7.49 -8.87 21.07
C PRO A 83 8.59 -7.83 20.78
N ARG A 84 8.47 -7.18 19.62
CA ARG A 84 9.34 -6.09 19.17
C ARG A 84 8.49 -5.01 18.52
N MET A 85 8.65 -3.79 18.99
CA MET A 85 7.95 -2.60 18.49
C MET A 85 8.89 -1.72 17.67
N SER A 86 8.36 -1.18 16.58
CA SER A 86 8.99 -0.14 15.76
C SER A 86 7.90 0.79 15.25
N LEU A 87 8.25 1.99 14.82
CA LEU A 87 7.33 2.80 14.03
C LEU A 87 7.30 2.30 12.59
N LEU A 88 6.10 2.16 12.03
CA LEU A 88 5.91 1.81 10.63
C LEU A 88 6.35 2.98 9.73
N VAL A 89 5.88 4.19 10.07
CA VAL A 89 6.15 5.47 9.43
C VAL A 89 6.51 6.51 10.50
N PRO A 90 7.21 7.61 10.15
CA PRO A 90 7.33 8.78 11.05
C PRO A 90 5.98 9.24 11.60
N PRO A 91 5.95 9.93 12.76
CA PRO A 91 4.75 10.64 13.19
C PRO A 91 4.23 11.54 12.07
N PHE A 92 2.91 11.57 11.87
CA PHE A 92 2.27 12.43 10.87
C PHE A 92 1.04 13.13 11.46
N PRO A 93 1.00 14.48 11.48
CA PRO A 93 2.12 15.40 11.20
C PRO A 93 3.38 15.11 12.04
N PHE A 94 4.54 15.56 11.56
CA PHE A 94 5.78 15.31 12.29
C PHE A 94 5.84 16.14 13.57
N SER A 95 6.06 15.48 14.70
CA SER A 95 6.32 16.10 16.00
C SER A 95 7.48 15.39 16.71
N ALA A 96 8.46 16.18 17.17
CA ALA A 96 9.58 15.67 17.97
C ALA A 96 9.10 15.12 19.33
N GLU A 97 8.06 15.72 19.91
CA GLU A 97 7.43 15.25 21.14
C GLU A 97 6.76 13.89 20.92
N ALA A 98 5.95 13.75 19.86
CA ALA A 98 5.31 12.47 19.52
C ALA A 98 6.36 11.39 19.19
N LEU A 99 7.46 11.75 18.53
CA LEU A 99 8.57 10.84 18.28
C LEU A 99 9.27 10.41 19.58
N SER A 100 9.45 11.32 20.53
CA SER A 100 10.03 11.04 21.85
C SER A 100 9.12 10.10 22.64
N HIS A 101 7.81 10.36 22.67
CA HIS A 101 6.79 9.49 23.27
C HIS A 101 6.84 8.07 22.69
N ALA A 102 6.82 7.97 21.35
CA ALA A 102 6.97 6.67 20.66
C ALA A 102 8.29 5.98 21.02
N GLY A 103 9.37 6.74 21.20
CA GLY A 103 10.67 6.26 21.64
C GLY A 103 10.64 5.63 23.02
N ALA A 104 10.01 6.28 23.99
CA ALA A 104 9.84 5.76 25.35
C ALA A 104 9.03 4.45 25.34
N ARG A 105 7.92 4.41 24.59
CA ARG A 105 7.09 3.20 24.46
C ARG A 105 7.85 2.05 23.79
N MET A 106 8.56 2.33 22.69
CA MET A 106 9.42 1.34 22.03
C MET A 106 10.49 0.80 22.97
N ALA A 107 11.10 1.66 23.79
CA ALA A 107 12.13 1.23 24.73
C ALA A 107 11.59 0.31 25.83
N ALA A 108 10.42 0.65 26.39
CA ALA A 108 9.74 -0.17 27.37
C ALA A 108 9.41 -1.58 26.82
N MET A 109 8.85 -1.65 25.61
CA MET A 109 8.49 -2.92 24.95
C MET A 109 9.71 -3.73 24.51
N ASN A 110 10.73 -3.08 23.95
CA ASN A 110 11.89 -3.76 23.37
C ASN A 110 12.93 -4.18 24.43
N GLY A 111 12.92 -3.53 25.60
CA GLY A 111 13.96 -3.69 26.62
C GLY A 111 15.31 -3.11 26.20
N ASP A 112 15.33 -2.21 25.20
CA ASP A 112 16.52 -1.51 24.72
C ASP A 112 16.16 -0.12 24.17
N ARG A 113 17.12 0.80 24.12
CA ARG A 113 16.87 2.19 23.68
C ARG A 113 16.88 2.36 22.15
N ARG A 114 17.03 1.28 21.39
CA ARG A 114 17.21 1.36 19.94
C ARG A 114 15.89 1.64 19.26
N LEU A 115 15.79 2.81 18.65
CA LEU A 115 14.58 3.20 17.93
C LEU A 115 14.68 2.84 16.45
N ARG A 116 13.54 2.43 15.86
CA ARG A 116 13.46 2.04 14.45
C ARG A 116 12.20 2.59 13.81
N ILE A 117 12.35 3.11 12.59
CA ILE A 117 11.26 3.57 11.73
C ILE A 117 11.45 2.92 10.36
N GLN A 118 10.43 2.29 9.77
CA GLN A 118 10.62 1.45 8.58
C GLN A 118 10.45 2.20 7.24
N ARG A 119 9.54 3.16 7.18
CA ARG A 119 9.07 3.76 5.93
C ARG A 119 9.08 5.28 6.03
N VAL A 120 10.28 5.83 6.15
CA VAL A 120 10.49 7.27 6.18
C VAL A 120 10.49 7.78 4.74
N PRO A 121 9.51 8.58 4.31
CA PRO A 121 9.53 9.21 3.00
C PRO A 121 10.60 10.30 2.94
N GLU A 122 11.15 10.54 1.75
CA GLU A 122 12.19 11.56 1.52
C GLU A 122 11.85 12.93 2.12
N LYS A 123 10.60 13.40 1.97
CA LYS A 123 10.17 14.72 2.47
C LYS A 123 10.36 14.88 3.99
N VAL A 124 10.19 13.81 4.77
CA VAL A 124 10.27 13.82 6.25
C VAL A 124 11.66 13.35 6.73
N ALA A 125 12.46 12.78 5.83
CA ALA A 125 13.78 12.24 6.17
C ALA A 125 14.73 13.27 6.83
N PRO A 126 14.82 14.55 6.38
CA PRO A 126 15.64 15.55 7.06
C PRO A 126 15.23 15.81 8.51
N GLN A 127 13.92 15.85 8.80
CA GLN A 127 13.43 16.02 10.18
C GLN A 127 13.83 14.83 11.05
N ILE A 128 13.67 13.61 10.55
CA ILE A 128 14.09 12.39 11.25
C ILE A 128 15.61 12.34 11.47
N ALA A 129 16.41 12.80 10.52
CA ALA A 129 17.86 12.87 10.67
C ALA A 129 18.29 13.87 11.77
N ARG A 130 17.62 15.02 11.89
CA ARG A 130 17.89 16.01 12.96
C ARG A 130 17.64 15.43 14.35
N GLU A 131 16.72 14.49 14.48
CA GLU A 131 16.46 13.74 15.72
C GLU A 131 17.50 12.65 16.02
N GLY A 132 18.62 12.63 15.29
CA GLY A 132 19.75 11.73 15.51
C GLY A 132 19.59 10.34 14.89
N PHE A 133 18.62 10.14 14.00
CA PHE A 133 18.47 8.87 13.29
C PHE A 133 19.42 8.77 12.11
N ARG A 134 20.01 7.59 11.93
CA ARG A 134 20.70 7.22 10.69
C ARG A 134 19.71 6.63 9.70
N LEU A 135 19.68 7.19 8.50
CA LEU A 135 18.81 6.77 7.41
C LEU A 135 19.53 5.77 6.50
N ARG A 136 18.80 4.75 6.05
CA ARG A 136 19.25 3.79 5.05
C ARG A 136 18.18 3.65 3.98
N LEU A 137 18.56 3.86 2.72
CA LEU A 137 17.67 3.64 1.58
C LEU A 137 17.12 2.20 1.62
N ASN A 138 15.80 2.09 1.57
CA ASN A 138 15.08 0.82 1.58
C ASN A 138 14.61 0.46 0.17
N ALA A 139 13.88 1.39 -0.45
CA ALA A 139 13.27 1.22 -1.75
C ALA A 139 13.05 2.58 -2.42
N THR A 140 12.63 2.56 -3.67
CA THR A 140 12.20 3.74 -4.42
C THR A 140 10.85 3.47 -5.06
N GLU A 141 9.97 4.45 -5.00
CA GLU A 141 8.59 4.38 -5.46
C GLU A 141 8.47 5.04 -6.83
N TYR A 142 7.66 4.44 -7.70
CA TYR A 142 7.43 4.94 -9.07
C TYR A 142 6.24 5.90 -9.06
N ILE A 143 6.47 7.15 -9.48
CA ILE A 143 5.43 8.17 -9.54
C ILE A 143 5.13 8.51 -10.99
N TYR A 144 3.87 8.39 -11.39
CA TYR A 144 3.41 8.72 -12.73
C TYR A 144 2.57 9.99 -12.74
N ASP A 145 2.69 10.75 -13.82
CA ASP A 145 1.71 11.76 -14.17
C ASP A 145 0.51 11.10 -14.84
N ALA A 146 -0.68 11.32 -14.28
CA ALA A 146 -1.90 10.63 -14.70
C ALA A 146 -2.24 11.01 -16.15
N GLU A 147 -2.16 12.28 -16.51
CA GLU A 147 -2.48 12.78 -17.84
C GLU A 147 -1.52 12.23 -18.90
N ALA A 148 -0.22 12.22 -18.62
CA ALA A 148 0.80 11.71 -19.52
C ALA A 148 0.63 10.20 -19.77
N VAL A 149 0.30 9.42 -18.73
CA VAL A 149 -0.01 7.99 -18.87
C VAL A 149 -1.32 7.75 -19.60
N THR A 150 -2.34 8.59 -19.40
CA THR A 150 -3.62 8.48 -20.11
C THR A 150 -3.46 8.76 -21.59
N ARG A 151 -2.83 9.89 -21.94
CA ARG A 151 -2.61 10.32 -23.33
C ARG A 151 -1.60 9.42 -24.05
N MET A 152 -0.62 8.87 -23.32
CA MET A 152 0.49 8.09 -23.87
C MET A 152 1.14 8.78 -25.10
N ALA A 153 1.32 10.10 -25.08
CA ALA A 153 1.70 10.87 -26.27
C ALA A 153 3.20 10.77 -26.61
N GLY A 154 3.54 10.87 -27.90
CA GLY A 154 4.94 10.98 -28.35
C GLY A 154 5.74 9.67 -28.37
N GLY A 155 7.01 9.78 -28.80
CA GLY A 155 7.94 8.65 -28.93
C GLY A 155 8.18 7.84 -27.65
N PRO A 156 8.36 8.48 -26.46
CA PRO A 156 8.65 7.75 -25.22
C PRO A 156 7.61 6.69 -24.86
N TYR A 157 6.34 6.88 -25.21
CA TYR A 157 5.26 5.96 -24.90
C TYR A 157 4.98 4.90 -25.98
N ALA A 158 5.76 4.85 -27.08
CA ALA A 158 5.52 3.93 -28.19
C ALA A 158 5.46 2.45 -27.75
N SER A 159 6.35 2.03 -26.83
CA SER A 159 6.32 0.66 -26.30
C SER A 159 5.08 0.38 -25.46
N LEU A 160 4.62 1.35 -24.66
CA LEU A 160 3.40 1.20 -23.86
C LEU A 160 2.17 1.10 -24.77
N ARG A 161 2.05 2.00 -25.75
CA ARG A 161 0.97 1.96 -26.75
C ARG A 161 0.90 0.63 -27.49
N ARG A 162 2.05 0.05 -27.88
CA ARG A 162 2.09 -1.28 -28.51
C ARG A 162 1.57 -2.38 -27.58
N LYS A 163 1.89 -2.33 -26.28
CA LYS A 163 1.42 -3.33 -25.30
C LYS A 163 -0.07 -3.19 -25.00
N VAL A 164 -0.55 -1.97 -24.83
CA VAL A 164 -1.97 -1.66 -24.62
C VAL A 164 -2.78 -1.99 -25.88
N GLY A 165 -2.27 -1.59 -27.06
CA GLY A 165 -2.92 -1.81 -28.36
C GLY A 165 -3.00 -3.27 -28.80
N HIS A 166 -2.38 -4.21 -28.07
CA HIS A 166 -2.59 -5.64 -28.26
C HIS A 166 -4.07 -6.03 -28.10
N TYR A 167 -4.82 -5.27 -27.30
CA TYR A 167 -6.25 -5.47 -27.04
C TYR A 167 -7.16 -4.62 -27.92
N ASN A 168 -6.63 -3.98 -28.96
CA ASN A 168 -7.46 -3.25 -29.93
C ASN A 168 -8.32 -4.25 -30.71
N GLY A 169 -9.65 -4.11 -30.61
CA GLY A 169 -10.61 -5.01 -31.25
C GLY A 169 -10.89 -6.31 -30.50
N ALA A 170 -10.30 -6.51 -29.30
CA ALA A 170 -10.67 -7.61 -28.43
C ALA A 170 -12.06 -7.39 -27.81
N ASP A 171 -12.78 -8.46 -27.49
CA ASP A 171 -13.97 -8.39 -26.65
C ASP A 171 -13.54 -8.14 -25.20
N LEU A 172 -13.46 -6.86 -24.84
CA LEU A 172 -12.91 -6.38 -23.58
C LEU A 172 -13.87 -5.39 -22.93
N THR A 173 -14.19 -5.65 -21.66
CA THR A 173 -14.92 -4.71 -20.81
C THR A 173 -14.08 -4.28 -19.63
N VAL A 174 -14.11 -2.98 -19.33
CA VAL A 174 -13.50 -2.39 -18.14
C VAL A 174 -14.60 -1.69 -17.37
N ARG A 175 -14.81 -2.06 -16.11
CA ARG A 175 -15.85 -1.47 -15.27
C ARG A 175 -15.46 -1.45 -13.80
N PRO A 176 -16.13 -0.64 -12.96
CA PRO A 176 -15.95 -0.71 -11.52
C PRO A 176 -16.17 -2.13 -10.99
N TYR A 177 -15.36 -2.53 -10.01
CA TYR A 177 -15.53 -3.80 -9.30
C TYR A 177 -16.87 -3.81 -8.56
N GLY A 178 -17.65 -4.89 -8.72
CA GLY A 178 -18.87 -5.14 -7.98
C GLY A 178 -18.83 -6.44 -7.15
N PRO A 179 -19.75 -6.64 -6.19
CA PRO A 179 -19.83 -7.86 -5.40
C PRO A 179 -19.97 -9.15 -6.24
N GLU A 180 -20.56 -9.05 -7.43
CA GLU A 180 -20.72 -10.14 -8.40
C GLU A 180 -19.38 -10.66 -8.94
N ASP A 181 -18.33 -9.84 -8.96
CA ASP A 181 -17.01 -10.23 -9.46
C ASP A 181 -16.17 -10.98 -8.44
N ARG A 182 -16.62 -11.02 -7.18
CA ARG A 182 -15.83 -11.47 -6.04
C ARG A 182 -15.24 -12.86 -6.25
N ASP A 183 -16.06 -13.80 -6.70
CA ASP A 183 -15.67 -15.21 -6.74
C ASP A 183 -14.75 -15.49 -7.94
N GLU A 184 -15.00 -14.87 -9.10
CA GLU A 184 -14.07 -14.89 -10.24
C GLU A 184 -12.73 -14.20 -9.91
N CYS A 185 -12.75 -13.04 -9.27
CA CYS A 185 -11.53 -12.36 -8.82
C CYS A 185 -10.72 -13.19 -7.81
N LYS A 186 -11.40 -13.91 -6.90
CA LYS A 186 -10.76 -14.85 -5.96
C LYS A 186 -10.12 -16.02 -6.70
N ALA A 187 -10.78 -16.55 -7.73
CA ALA A 187 -10.23 -17.62 -8.56
C ALA A 187 -8.98 -17.14 -9.32
N LEU A 188 -9.05 -15.96 -9.96
CA LEU A 188 -7.90 -15.33 -10.62
C LEU A 188 -6.74 -15.10 -9.63
N LEU A 189 -7.02 -14.58 -8.43
CA LEU A 189 -6.00 -14.40 -7.39
C LEU A 189 -5.35 -15.74 -7.01
N ALA A 190 -6.12 -16.82 -6.88
CA ALA A 190 -5.58 -18.13 -6.56
C ALA A 190 -4.64 -18.65 -7.66
N ALA A 191 -5.05 -18.55 -8.93
CA ALA A 191 -4.23 -18.92 -10.09
C ALA A 191 -2.95 -18.07 -10.20
N TRP A 192 -3.08 -16.75 -10.10
CA TRP A 192 -1.96 -15.81 -10.10
C TRP A 192 -0.92 -16.16 -9.02
N ARG A 193 -1.39 -16.47 -7.81
CA ARG A 193 -0.52 -16.87 -6.69
C ARG A 193 0.17 -18.20 -6.92
N LYS A 194 -0.54 -19.20 -7.46
CA LYS A 194 0.03 -20.51 -7.77
C LYS A 194 1.23 -20.34 -8.71
N ARG A 195 1.06 -19.57 -9.78
CA ARG A 195 2.12 -19.30 -10.76
C ARG A 195 3.30 -18.50 -10.21
N LEU A 196 3.04 -17.54 -9.31
CA LEU A 196 4.11 -16.87 -8.59
C LEU A 196 4.88 -17.84 -7.67
N GLY A 197 4.17 -18.72 -6.97
CA GLY A 197 4.76 -19.75 -6.11
C GLY A 197 5.66 -20.71 -6.88
N GLU A 198 5.22 -21.18 -8.05
CA GLU A 198 5.99 -22.03 -8.97
C GLU A 198 7.31 -21.36 -9.42
N ARG A 199 7.34 -20.02 -9.45
CA ARG A 199 8.53 -19.21 -9.76
C ARG A 199 9.34 -18.80 -8.52
N GLY A 200 9.04 -19.36 -7.34
CA GLY A 200 9.70 -19.05 -6.08
C GLY A 200 9.39 -17.65 -5.53
N VAL A 201 8.34 -16.99 -6.04
CA VAL A 201 8.02 -15.61 -5.70
C VAL A 201 7.16 -15.55 -4.43
N LYS A 202 7.72 -14.99 -3.37
CA LYS A 202 6.99 -14.67 -2.13
C LYS A 202 6.24 -13.33 -2.27
N ILE A 203 4.95 -13.33 -1.91
CA ILE A 203 4.07 -12.16 -2.02
C ILE A 203 3.72 -11.52 -0.67
N GLY A 204 4.29 -12.03 0.44
CA GLY A 204 4.07 -11.47 1.77
C GLY A 204 2.59 -11.29 2.13
N PRO A 205 2.22 -10.19 2.82
CA PRO A 205 0.84 -9.95 3.26
C PRO A 205 -0.09 -9.50 2.11
N TYR A 206 0.42 -9.32 0.89
CA TYR A 206 -0.33 -8.83 -0.26
C TYR A 206 -1.61 -9.63 -0.51
N ARG A 207 -1.54 -10.97 -0.40
CA ARG A 207 -2.71 -11.86 -0.51
C ARG A 207 -3.84 -11.45 0.44
N THR A 208 -3.50 -11.15 1.69
CA THR A 208 -4.49 -10.86 2.71
C THR A 208 -5.17 -9.53 2.45
N TYR A 209 -4.40 -8.52 2.04
CA TYR A 209 -4.96 -7.22 1.62
C TYR A 209 -5.87 -7.40 0.41
N THR A 210 -5.42 -8.12 -0.62
CA THR A 210 -6.23 -8.36 -1.81
C THR A 210 -7.54 -9.07 -1.46
N ARG A 211 -7.50 -10.11 -0.62
CA ARG A 211 -8.73 -10.79 -0.19
C ARG A 211 -9.70 -9.86 0.51
N ARG A 212 -9.21 -8.97 1.38
CA ARG A 212 -10.06 -8.00 2.09
C ARG A 212 -10.69 -6.97 1.16
N CYS A 213 -9.97 -6.51 0.14
CA CYS A 213 -10.56 -5.68 -0.90
C CYS A 213 -11.72 -6.42 -1.60
N LEU A 214 -11.54 -7.69 -1.93
CA LEU A 214 -12.56 -8.51 -2.60
C LEU A 214 -13.76 -8.86 -1.69
N GLU A 215 -13.53 -9.06 -0.39
CA GLU A 215 -14.58 -9.45 0.56
C GLU A 215 -15.55 -8.30 0.90
N GLY A 216 -15.23 -7.06 0.51
CA GLY A 216 -15.97 -5.87 0.88
C GLY A 216 -15.39 -5.27 2.14
N SER A 217 -14.72 -4.13 2.01
CA SER A 217 -13.93 -3.54 3.09
C SER A 217 -14.71 -2.63 4.03
N GLY A 218 -15.95 -2.27 3.69
CA GLY A 218 -16.69 -1.18 4.33
C GLY A 218 -16.12 0.21 4.05
N ILE A 219 -15.01 0.32 3.30
CA ILE A 219 -14.41 1.58 2.88
C ILE A 219 -15.18 2.11 1.66
N SER A 220 -15.53 3.40 1.68
CA SER A 220 -16.21 4.06 0.57
C SER A 220 -15.41 3.95 -0.75
N PRO A 221 -16.07 3.79 -1.91
CA PRO A 221 -15.43 3.83 -3.23
C PRO A 221 -14.60 5.08 -3.50
N GLU A 222 -14.88 6.20 -2.83
CA GLU A 222 -14.10 7.44 -2.91
C GLU A 222 -12.69 7.30 -2.32
N ILE A 223 -12.53 6.39 -1.35
CA ILE A 223 -11.26 6.12 -0.67
C ILE A 223 -10.59 4.88 -1.26
N LEU A 224 -11.37 3.87 -1.65
CA LEU A 224 -10.89 2.62 -2.24
C LEU A 224 -11.76 2.22 -3.44
N ARG A 225 -11.32 2.63 -4.62
CA ARG A 225 -11.93 2.26 -5.91
C ARG A 225 -11.39 0.90 -6.37
N GLY A 226 -12.29 0.04 -6.83
CA GLY A 226 -11.95 -1.20 -7.54
C GLY A 226 -12.31 -1.13 -9.02
N GLU A 227 -11.57 -1.82 -9.86
CA GLU A 227 -11.81 -1.98 -11.30
C GLU A 227 -11.60 -3.43 -11.70
N VAL A 228 -12.43 -3.94 -12.61
CA VAL A 228 -12.32 -5.27 -13.21
C VAL A 228 -12.20 -5.13 -14.72
N ILE A 229 -11.31 -5.92 -15.30
CA ILE A 229 -11.19 -6.12 -16.74
C ILE A 229 -11.63 -7.53 -17.06
N ARG A 230 -12.60 -7.66 -17.96
CA ARG A 230 -12.98 -8.94 -18.56
C ARG A 230 -12.48 -9.03 -20.00
N VAL A 231 -12.05 -10.21 -20.38
CA VAL A 231 -11.63 -10.58 -21.74
C VAL A 231 -12.42 -11.84 -22.11
N ASP A 232 -13.11 -11.81 -23.25
CA ASP A 232 -13.96 -12.91 -23.72
C ASP A 232 -14.97 -13.35 -22.65
N GLY A 233 -15.58 -12.38 -21.95
CA GLY A 233 -16.57 -12.61 -20.89
C GLY A 233 -16.04 -12.99 -19.51
N ALA A 234 -14.76 -13.36 -19.36
CA ALA A 234 -14.18 -13.82 -18.09
C ALA A 234 -13.32 -12.74 -17.40
N VAL A 235 -13.32 -12.69 -16.06
CA VAL A 235 -12.39 -11.79 -15.32
C VAL A 235 -10.93 -12.16 -15.60
N ALA A 236 -10.23 -11.23 -16.24
CA ALA A 236 -8.82 -11.38 -16.62
C ALA A 236 -7.89 -10.53 -15.74
N ALA A 237 -8.37 -9.41 -15.20
CA ALA A 237 -7.62 -8.59 -14.27
C ALA A 237 -8.53 -7.83 -13.30
N PHE A 238 -7.99 -7.46 -12.14
CA PHE A 238 -8.63 -6.52 -11.23
C PHE A 238 -7.62 -5.66 -10.48
N THR A 239 -8.02 -4.43 -10.19
CA THR A 239 -7.19 -3.41 -9.55
C THR A 239 -7.94 -2.78 -8.38
N PHE A 240 -7.24 -2.44 -7.30
CA PHE A 240 -7.75 -1.55 -6.26
C PHE A 240 -6.75 -0.42 -5.99
N GLY A 241 -7.27 0.77 -5.72
CA GLY A 241 -6.47 1.96 -5.46
C GLY A 241 -7.35 3.15 -5.07
N GLY A 242 -6.76 4.31 -4.85
CA GLY A 242 -7.51 5.50 -4.44
C GLY A 242 -6.60 6.62 -3.96
N PRO A 243 -7.16 7.77 -3.56
CA PRO A 243 -6.38 8.93 -3.13
C PRO A 243 -5.61 8.65 -1.83
N ILE A 244 -4.33 9.02 -1.81
CA ILE A 244 -3.54 9.19 -0.58
C ILE A 244 -3.81 10.57 0.00
N ASN A 245 -3.82 11.59 -0.87
CA ASN A 245 -4.18 12.98 -0.57
C ASN A 245 -4.67 13.65 -1.87
N ALA A 246 -4.92 14.97 -1.84
CA ALA A 246 -5.44 15.73 -3.00
C ALA A 246 -4.53 15.71 -4.26
N THR A 247 -3.25 15.35 -4.11
CA THR A 247 -2.27 15.37 -5.21
C THR A 247 -1.83 14.00 -5.69
N MET A 248 -2.06 12.95 -4.89
CA MET A 248 -1.47 11.63 -5.12
C MET A 248 -2.49 10.51 -4.89
N SER A 249 -2.64 9.62 -5.85
CA SER A 249 -3.34 8.34 -5.72
C SER A 249 -2.38 7.17 -5.58
N SER A 250 -2.86 6.08 -4.99
CA SER A 250 -2.14 4.83 -4.77
C SER A 250 -2.62 3.76 -5.75
N MET A 251 -1.70 3.13 -6.48
CA MET A 251 -1.94 1.88 -7.21
C MET A 251 -1.69 0.71 -6.26
N PHE A 252 -2.71 0.36 -5.47
CA PHE A 252 -2.51 -0.50 -4.29
C PHE A 252 -2.45 -1.99 -4.63
N ILE A 253 -3.46 -2.52 -5.31
CA ILE A 253 -3.54 -3.92 -5.73
C ILE A 253 -3.65 -3.96 -7.24
N THR A 254 -2.78 -4.72 -7.89
CA THR A 254 -2.89 -5.10 -9.29
C THR A 254 -2.73 -6.61 -9.41
N VAL A 255 -3.73 -7.27 -9.98
CA VAL A 255 -3.70 -8.70 -10.32
C VAL A 255 -4.20 -8.84 -11.75
N SER A 256 -3.44 -9.56 -12.57
CA SER A 256 -3.77 -9.86 -13.97
C SER A 256 -3.37 -11.29 -14.29
N ASP A 257 -4.09 -11.88 -15.23
CA ASP A 257 -3.73 -13.16 -15.83
C ASP A 257 -2.34 -13.07 -16.48
N HIS A 258 -1.47 -14.03 -16.16
CA HIS A 258 -0.11 -14.12 -16.68
C HIS A 258 -0.04 -14.81 -18.05
N ASP A 259 -1.13 -15.42 -18.53
CA ASP A 259 -1.21 -15.98 -19.89
C ASP A 259 -1.67 -14.96 -20.93
N GLN A 260 -2.01 -13.75 -20.49
CA GLN A 260 -2.50 -12.68 -21.35
C GLN A 260 -1.43 -11.59 -21.55
N PRO A 261 -0.68 -11.60 -22.67
CA PRO A 261 0.42 -10.66 -22.89
C PRO A 261 -0.08 -9.22 -22.98
N GLY A 262 0.51 -8.31 -22.21
CA GLY A 262 0.13 -6.90 -22.23
C GLY A 262 -1.02 -6.53 -21.29
N LEU A 263 -1.75 -7.51 -20.73
CA LEU A 263 -2.88 -7.23 -19.83
C LEU A 263 -2.49 -6.39 -18.61
N ALA A 264 -1.35 -6.71 -17.98
CA ALA A 264 -0.84 -5.94 -16.84
C ALA A 264 -0.50 -4.47 -17.18
N TYR A 265 -0.23 -4.18 -18.46
CA TYR A 265 0.03 -2.82 -18.95
C TYR A 265 -1.29 -2.08 -19.20
N LEU A 266 -2.23 -2.73 -19.90
CA LEU A 266 -3.58 -2.23 -20.12
C LEU A 266 -4.27 -1.92 -18.78
N GLN A 267 -4.22 -2.86 -17.84
CA GLN A 267 -4.79 -2.73 -16.50
C GLN A 267 -4.35 -1.45 -15.77
N ARG A 268 -3.05 -1.17 -15.72
CA ARG A 268 -2.53 0.03 -15.06
C ARG A 268 -2.94 1.29 -15.81
N GLN A 269 -2.85 1.27 -17.13
CA GLN A 269 -3.21 2.42 -17.96
C GLN A 269 -4.68 2.77 -17.80
N ARG A 270 -5.58 1.77 -17.83
CA ARG A 270 -7.03 1.98 -17.65
C ARG A 270 -7.38 2.47 -16.26
N PHE A 271 -6.79 1.90 -15.22
CA PHE A 271 -7.03 2.37 -13.86
C PHE A 271 -6.55 3.81 -13.65
N ILE A 272 -5.38 4.19 -14.19
CA ILE A 272 -4.90 5.58 -14.13
C ILE A 272 -5.80 6.50 -14.95
N ALA A 273 -6.18 6.09 -16.16
CA ALA A 273 -7.08 6.86 -17.01
C ALA A 273 -8.46 7.05 -16.39
N GLY A 274 -9.02 6.06 -15.69
CA GLY A 274 -10.31 6.20 -15.01
C GLY A 274 -10.31 7.15 -13.80
N ASN A 275 -9.17 7.76 -13.45
CA ASN A 275 -9.01 8.73 -12.35
C ASN A 275 -9.04 10.19 -12.86
N GLU A 276 -9.70 10.45 -13.99
CA GLU A 276 -9.76 11.81 -14.57
C GLU A 276 -10.26 12.82 -13.54
N GLY A 277 -9.48 13.88 -13.33
CA GLY A 277 -9.82 15.00 -12.43
C GLY A 277 -9.66 14.74 -10.93
N ALA A 278 -9.40 13.50 -10.48
CA ALA A 278 -9.33 13.21 -9.04
C ALA A 278 -7.97 13.55 -8.41
N THR A 279 -6.87 13.11 -9.03
CA THR A 279 -5.50 13.45 -8.61
C THR A 279 -4.55 13.48 -9.81
N PRO A 280 -3.56 14.38 -9.83
CA PRO A 280 -2.61 14.49 -10.94
C PRO A 280 -1.56 13.38 -10.96
N LEU A 281 -1.23 12.78 -9.81
CA LEU A 281 -0.13 11.82 -9.69
C LEU A 281 -0.58 10.46 -9.16
N PHE A 282 0.13 9.41 -9.60
CA PHE A 282 -0.03 8.04 -9.11
C PHE A 282 1.26 7.49 -8.55
N ASN A 283 1.20 7.00 -7.30
CA ASN A 283 2.23 6.18 -6.68
C ASN A 283 1.96 4.70 -6.95
N ASP A 284 2.83 4.06 -7.73
CA ASP A 284 2.78 2.62 -8.02
C ASP A 284 3.85 1.85 -7.25
N PHE A 285 4.07 2.17 -5.98
CA PHE A 285 4.92 1.38 -5.05
C PHE A 285 6.35 1.17 -5.59
N CYS A 286 7.12 0.27 -4.97
CA CYS A 286 8.43 -0.17 -5.46
C CYS A 286 8.33 -1.41 -6.37
N ASP A 287 9.42 -1.76 -7.06
CA ASP A 287 9.51 -2.96 -7.91
C ASP A 287 9.88 -4.24 -7.14
N SER A 288 10.06 -4.16 -5.81
CA SER A 288 10.54 -5.25 -4.96
C SER A 288 11.85 -5.90 -5.46
N LYS A 289 12.70 -5.12 -6.13
CA LYS A 289 13.96 -5.56 -6.77
C LYS A 289 13.77 -6.65 -7.83
N ARG A 290 12.61 -6.67 -8.50
CA ARG A 290 12.31 -7.62 -9.58
C ARG A 290 12.50 -6.96 -10.95
N PRO A 291 13.47 -7.40 -11.77
CA PRO A 291 13.80 -6.74 -13.04
C PRO A 291 12.61 -6.60 -14.00
N GLY A 292 11.77 -7.64 -14.13
CA GLY A 292 10.59 -7.58 -14.99
C GLY A 292 9.53 -6.57 -14.52
N ILE A 293 9.35 -6.42 -13.20
CA ILE A 293 8.46 -5.39 -12.64
C ILE A 293 9.06 -4.00 -12.87
N ALA A 294 10.36 -3.83 -12.63
CA ALA A 294 11.05 -2.56 -12.87
C ALA A 294 10.95 -2.14 -14.34
N GLN A 295 11.16 -3.06 -15.29
CA GLN A 295 11.02 -2.81 -16.71
C GLN A 295 9.59 -2.39 -17.09
N MET A 296 8.58 -3.11 -16.58
CA MET A 296 7.18 -2.78 -16.81
C MET A 296 6.85 -1.38 -16.28
N LYS A 297 7.18 -1.08 -15.03
CA LYS A 297 6.91 0.23 -14.40
C LYS A 297 7.60 1.38 -15.12
N ARG A 298 8.85 1.20 -15.56
CA ARG A 298 9.59 2.20 -16.35
C ARG A 298 8.96 2.49 -17.71
N SER A 299 8.18 1.56 -18.28
CA SER A 299 7.47 1.79 -19.54
C SER A 299 6.36 2.84 -19.44
N PHE A 300 5.87 3.11 -18.23
CA PHE A 300 4.89 4.15 -17.92
C PHE A 300 5.52 5.54 -17.72
N ARG A 301 6.84 5.67 -17.89
CA ARG A 301 7.59 6.94 -17.81
C ARG A 301 7.33 7.68 -16.50
N PRO A 302 7.84 7.15 -15.38
CA PRO A 302 7.77 7.85 -14.10
C PRO A 302 8.32 9.27 -14.23
N VAL A 303 7.57 10.25 -13.72
CA VAL A 303 7.98 11.66 -13.68
C VAL A 303 8.89 11.95 -12.50
N SER A 304 8.77 11.15 -11.44
CA SER A 304 9.68 11.17 -10.31
C SER A 304 9.81 9.77 -9.71
N MET A 305 10.85 9.60 -8.90
CA MET A 305 11.14 8.38 -8.17
C MET A 305 11.33 8.76 -6.70
N HIS A 306 10.41 8.38 -5.82
CA HIS A 306 10.43 8.82 -4.42
C HIS A 306 11.17 7.81 -3.53
N PRO A 307 12.29 8.19 -2.89
CA PRO A 307 13.00 7.32 -1.95
C PRO A 307 12.20 7.05 -0.67
N LEU A 308 12.29 5.82 -0.20
CA LEU A 308 11.79 5.38 1.10
C LEU A 308 12.95 4.82 1.93
N PHE A 309 13.10 5.28 3.16
CA PHE A 309 14.21 4.94 4.05
C PHE A 309 13.75 4.14 5.26
N ASN A 310 14.61 3.25 5.76
CA ASN A 310 14.56 2.81 7.15
C ASN A 310 15.44 3.75 7.99
N ALA A 311 14.99 4.13 9.18
CA ALA A 311 15.73 4.95 10.12
C ALA A 311 16.03 4.18 11.41
N VAL A 312 17.24 4.35 11.95
CA VAL A 312 17.63 3.77 13.24
C VAL A 312 18.34 4.79 14.12
N ARG A 313 18.01 4.81 15.41
CA ARG A 313 18.73 5.57 16.44
C ARG A 313 19.25 4.61 17.50
N GLY A 314 20.49 4.80 17.91
CA GLY A 314 21.18 3.98 18.92
C GLY A 314 20.68 4.27 20.33
#